data_AF-A0A4R8W129-F1
#
_entry.id   AF-A0A4R8W129-F1
#
_cell.length_a   1.000
_cell.length_b   1.000
_cell.length_c   1.000
_cell.angle_alpha   90.00
_cell.angle_beta   90.00
_cell.angle_gamma   90.00
#
_symmetry.space_group_name_H-M   'P 1'
#
loop_
_entity.id
_entity.type
_entity.pdbx_description
1 polymer ?
#
loop_
_entity_poly.entity_id
_entity_poly.type
_entity_poly.pdbx_seq_one_letter_code
_entity_poly.pdbx_strand_id
1 'polypeptide(L)'
;MTQHRSSPASTARTVGRIALGAILVLAGTSHLTFGRDDFRAQVPEFVPLKEDTTVLLSGVAEISLGSALLFAPTSLRGKVGLLAAAFFTAIFPGNIAQAVHHKDAFGLDSDAKRIGRLFGQPLLIAWALWSTAALVRRTK
;
A
#
# COMPACT_ATOMS: atom_id res chain seq x y z
N MET A 1 11.77 23.15 29.60
CA MET A 1 12.30 22.87 28.25
C MET A 1 12.64 21.39 28.18
N THR A 2 11.64 20.52 28.06
CA THR A 2 11.83 19.05 28.04
C THR A 2 12.29 18.64 26.65
N GLN A 3 13.57 18.31 26.52
CA GLN A 3 14.09 17.75 25.28
C GLN A 3 13.46 16.38 25.05
N HIS A 4 12.57 16.28 24.05
CA HIS A 4 12.07 15.00 23.57
C HIS A 4 13.20 14.29 22.83
N ARG A 5 13.97 13.45 23.52
CA ARG A 5 14.86 12.50 22.85
C ARG A 5 14.00 11.51 22.07
N SER A 6 13.95 11.65 20.75
CA SER A 6 13.34 10.66 19.86
C SER A 6 14.10 9.34 19.99
N SER A 7 13.45 8.31 20.54
CA SER A 7 14.05 6.97 20.65
C SER A 7 14.38 6.40 19.27
N PRO A 8 15.40 5.55 19.11
CA PRO A 8 15.75 4.93 17.82
C PRO A 8 14.55 4.25 17.13
N ALA A 9 13.67 3.61 17.90
CA ALA A 9 12.42 3.01 17.41
C ALA A 9 11.44 4.04 16.81
N SER A 10 11.44 5.29 17.27
CA SER A 10 10.60 6.37 16.73
C SER A 10 11.12 6.90 15.39
N THR A 11 12.45 6.95 15.23
CA THR A 11 13.10 7.32 13.96
C THR A 11 12.86 6.25 12.91
N ALA A 12 13.09 4.97 13.24
CA ALA A 12 12.86 3.86 12.33
C ALA A 12 11.41 3.79 11.83
N ARG A 13 10.43 3.97 12.73
CA ARG A 13 9.01 4.05 12.36
C ARG A 13 8.72 5.23 11.43
N THR A 14 9.32 6.39 11.70
CA THR A 14 9.13 7.59 10.86
C THR A 14 9.69 7.38 9.45
N VAL A 15 10.90 6.84 9.33
CA VAL A 15 11.51 6.49 8.04
C VAL A 15 10.66 5.45 7.32
N GLY A 16 10.25 4.38 8.01
CA GLY A 16 9.39 3.36 7.45
C GLY A 16 8.06 3.90 6.93
N ARG A 17 7.42 4.81 7.67
CA ARG A 17 6.16 5.44 7.26
C ARG A 17 6.35 6.31 6.03
N ILE A 18 7.44 7.09 5.99
CA ILE A 18 7.76 7.97 4.85
C ILE A 18 8.04 7.13 3.60
N ALA A 19 8.86 6.09 3.72
CA ALA A 19 9.17 5.18 2.63
C ALA A 19 7.89 4.50 2.09
N LEU A 20 7.05 3.96 2.98
CA LEU A 20 5.78 3.34 2.57
C LEU A 20 4.85 4.34 1.86
N GLY A 21 4.74 5.57 2.38
CA GLY A 21 3.95 6.63 1.76
C GLY A 21 4.47 7.00 0.37
N ALA A 22 5.79 7.14 0.21
CA ALA A 22 6.42 7.43 -1.08
C ALA A 22 6.21 6.30 -2.11
N ILE A 23 6.31 5.04 -1.67
CA ILE A 23 6.02 3.86 -2.51
C ILE A 23 4.57 3.89 -3.00
N LEU A 24 3.60 4.19 -2.13
CA LEU A 24 2.19 4.30 -2.52
C LEU A 24 1.92 5.44 -3.49
N VAL A 25 2.54 6.61 -3.29
CA VAL A 25 2.42 7.73 -4.23
C VAL A 25 3.01 7.36 -5.59
N LEU A 26 4.17 6.69 -5.61
CA LEU A 26 4.79 6.21 -6.85
C LEU A 26 3.91 5.17 -7.56
N ALA A 27 3.38 4.20 -6.82
CA ALA A 27 2.48 3.16 -7.34
C ALA A 27 1.19 3.78 -7.90
N GLY A 28 0.56 4.70 -7.19
CA GLY A 28 -0.63 5.36 -7.69
C GLY A 28 -0.32 6.25 -8.90
N THR A 29 0.85 6.90 -8.93
CA THR A 29 1.29 7.66 -10.11
C THR A 29 1.50 6.74 -11.32
N SER A 30 2.06 5.55 -11.13
CA SER A 30 2.25 4.60 -12.23
C SER A 30 0.93 4.06 -12.78
N HIS A 31 -0.11 3.89 -11.96
CA HIS A 31 -1.48 3.61 -12.43
C HIS A 31 -2.01 4.66 -13.40
N LEU A 32 -1.70 5.94 -13.13
CA LEU A 32 -2.19 7.06 -13.94
C LEU A 32 -1.33 7.34 -15.17
N THR A 33 -0.12 6.76 -15.25
CA THR A 33 0.89 7.13 -16.25
C THR A 33 1.47 5.91 -16.96
N PHE A 34 2.67 5.47 -16.58
CA PHE A 34 3.48 4.52 -17.34
C PHE A 34 3.17 3.04 -17.07
N GLY A 35 2.45 2.72 -16.00
CA GLY A 35 2.08 1.35 -15.64
C GLY A 35 0.63 0.98 -15.99
N ARG A 36 -0.14 1.91 -16.57
CA ARG A 36 -1.59 1.81 -16.71
C ARG A 36 -2.06 0.54 -17.43
N ASP A 37 -1.36 0.14 -18.50
CA ASP A 37 -1.72 -1.05 -19.28
C ASP A 37 -1.49 -2.35 -18.51
N ASP A 38 -0.36 -2.45 -17.80
CA ASP A 38 -0.07 -3.58 -16.90
C ASP A 38 -1.12 -3.71 -15.79
N PHE A 39 -1.57 -2.59 -15.23
CA PHE A 39 -2.63 -2.60 -14.20
C PHE A 39 -3.99 -3.02 -14.78
N ARG A 40 -4.34 -2.58 -15.99
CA ARG A 40 -5.60 -2.97 -16.65
C ARG A 40 -5.67 -4.47 -16.85
N ALA A 41 -4.56 -5.09 -17.30
CA ALA A 41 -4.47 -6.53 -17.49
C ALA A 41 -4.77 -7.31 -16.20
N GLN A 42 -4.44 -6.76 -15.04
CA GLN A 42 -4.60 -7.38 -13.73
C GLN A 42 -5.97 -7.21 -13.09
N VAL A 43 -6.85 -6.37 -13.62
CA VAL A 43 -8.19 -6.18 -13.04
C VAL A 43 -8.93 -7.53 -13.04
N PRO A 44 -9.40 -8.02 -11.88
CA PRO A 44 -10.16 -9.26 -11.82
C PRO A 44 -11.55 -9.12 -12.43
N GLU A 45 -12.05 -10.19 -13.06
CA GLU A 45 -13.37 -10.20 -13.72
C GLU A 45 -14.55 -9.95 -12.78
N PHE A 46 -14.38 -10.23 -11.47
CA PHE A 46 -15.42 -9.97 -10.47
C PHE A 46 -15.59 -8.47 -10.14
N VAL A 47 -14.69 -7.59 -10.59
CA VAL A 47 -14.82 -6.15 -10.37
C VAL A 47 -15.88 -5.60 -11.32
N PRO A 48 -16.96 -4.98 -10.82
CA PRO A 48 -18.12 -4.59 -11.64
C PRO A 48 -17.89 -3.32 -12.48
N LEU A 49 -16.68 -2.78 -12.49
CA LEU A 49 -16.30 -1.55 -13.20
C LEU A 49 -15.41 -1.91 -14.39
N LYS A 50 -15.40 -1.04 -15.41
CA LYS A 50 -14.44 -1.13 -16.52
C LYS A 50 -13.01 -1.15 -15.98
N GLU A 51 -12.11 -1.91 -16.62
CA GLU A 51 -10.74 -2.10 -16.11
C GLU A 51 -10.03 -0.77 -15.93
N ASP A 52 -10.13 0.10 -16.94
CA ASP A 52 -9.49 1.40 -16.92
C ASP A 52 -10.00 2.33 -15.81
N THR A 53 -11.31 2.31 -15.56
CA THR A 53 -11.91 3.08 -14.46
C THR A 53 -11.44 2.57 -13.11
N THR A 54 -11.36 1.24 -12.95
CA THR A 54 -10.83 0.60 -11.74
C THR A 54 -9.40 1.04 -11.46
N VAL A 55 -8.54 1.01 -12.49
CA VAL A 55 -7.11 1.39 -12.39
C VAL A 55 -6.92 2.86 -12.03
N LEU A 56 -7.69 3.77 -12.65
CA LEU A 56 -7.58 5.19 -12.34
C LEU A 56 -8.04 5.50 -10.90
N LEU A 57 -9.16 4.89 -10.47
CA LEU A 57 -9.68 5.09 -9.12
C LEU A 57 -8.76 4.51 -8.05
N SER A 58 -8.18 3.32 -8.29
CA SER A 58 -7.19 2.74 -7.37
C SER A 58 -5.94 3.61 -7.29
N GLY A 59 -5.44 4.12 -8.41
CA GLY A 59 -4.27 5.00 -8.42
C GLY A 59 -4.48 6.31 -7.64
N VAL A 60 -5.66 6.94 -7.76
CA VAL A 60 -6.02 8.11 -6.94
C VAL A 60 -6.12 7.75 -5.46
N ALA A 61 -6.68 6.59 -5.13
CA ALA A 61 -6.76 6.11 -3.75
C ALA A 61 -5.36 5.89 -3.15
N GLU A 62 -4.44 5.29 -3.91
CA GLU A 62 -3.05 5.07 -3.49
C GLU A 62 -2.27 6.38 -3.30
N ILE A 63 -2.39 7.34 -4.22
CA ILE A 63 -1.77 8.67 -4.07
C ILE A 63 -2.31 9.35 -2.80
N SER A 64 -3.63 9.31 -2.59
CA SER A 64 -4.28 9.93 -1.44
C SER A 64 -3.81 9.30 -0.12
N LEU A 65 -3.78 7.97 -0.06
CA LEU A 65 -3.35 7.22 1.11
C LEU A 65 -1.85 7.36 1.38
N GLY A 66 -1.02 7.32 0.34
CA GLY A 66 0.41 7.56 0.42
C GLY A 66 0.72 8.97 0.92
N SER A 67 -0.02 9.97 0.43
CA SER A 67 0.09 11.36 0.90
C SER A 67 -0.34 11.50 2.36
N ALA A 68 -1.41 10.82 2.78
CA ALA A 68 -1.81 10.76 4.18
C ALA A 68 -0.71 10.12 5.06
N LEU A 69 -0.05 9.05 4.59
CA LEU A 69 1.08 8.45 5.30
C LEU A 69 2.25 9.41 5.44
N LEU A 70 2.52 10.26 4.45
CA LEU A 70 3.59 11.26 4.50
C LEU A 70 3.25 12.41 5.47
N PHE A 71 2.06 13.00 5.32
CA PHE A 71 1.76 14.32 5.86
C PHE A 71 0.79 14.35 7.05
N ALA A 72 0.15 13.22 7.39
CA ALA A 72 -0.83 13.22 8.49
C ALA A 72 -0.21 13.66 9.84
N PRO A 73 -0.94 14.46 10.63
CA PRO A 73 -0.51 14.86 11.95
C PRO A 73 -0.36 13.63 12.85
N THR A 74 0.51 13.75 13.85
CA THR A 74 0.87 12.63 14.76
C THR A 74 -0.34 11.96 15.42
N SER A 75 -1.42 12.70 15.67
CA SER A 75 -2.67 12.21 16.23
C SER A 75 -3.46 11.27 15.30
N LEU A 76 -3.28 11.39 13.98
CA LEU A 76 -4.00 10.59 12.97
C LEU A 76 -3.16 9.44 12.39
N ARG A 77 -1.83 9.43 12.58
CA ARG A 77 -0.94 8.43 11.97
C ARG A 77 -1.42 6.99 12.19
N GLY A 78 -1.83 6.63 13.41
CA GLY A 78 -2.33 5.28 13.69
C GLY A 78 -3.59 4.91 12.91
N LYS A 79 -4.53 5.87 12.73
CA LYS A 79 -5.73 5.67 11.90
C LYS A 79 -5.38 5.50 10.42
N VAL A 80 -4.45 6.31 9.91
CA VAL A 80 -3.96 6.19 8.53
C VAL A 80 -3.27 4.84 8.31
N GLY A 81 -2.53 4.35 9.30
CA GLY A 81 -1.93 3.00 9.24
C GLY A 81 -2.95 1.87 9.18
N LEU A 82 -4.02 1.96 9.98
CA LEU A 82 -5.15 1.02 9.90
C LEU A 82 -5.83 1.07 8.53
N LEU A 83 -6.05 2.27 8.00
CA LEU A 83 -6.63 2.44 6.67
C LEU A 83 -5.73 1.85 5.59
N ALA A 84 -4.41 2.05 5.68
CA ALA A 84 -3.47 1.46 4.74
C ALA A 84 -3.42 -0.08 4.84
N ALA A 85 -3.45 -0.63 6.05
CA ALA A 85 -3.56 -2.07 6.26
C ALA A 85 -4.86 -2.65 5.68
N ALA A 86 -5.99 -1.98 5.90
CA ALA A 86 -7.27 -2.37 5.33
C ALA A 86 -7.26 -2.28 3.79
N PHE A 87 -6.69 -1.21 3.25
CA PHE A 87 -6.50 -1.02 1.82
C PHE A 87 -5.68 -2.17 1.23
N PHE A 88 -4.49 -2.45 1.77
CA PHE A 88 -3.66 -3.59 1.35
C PHE A 88 -4.41 -4.93 1.45
N THR A 89 -5.24 -5.13 2.46
CA THR A 89 -6.06 -6.34 2.57
C THR A 89 -7.08 -6.42 1.43
N ALA A 90 -7.72 -5.30 1.09
CA ALA A 90 -8.73 -5.23 0.03
C ALA A 90 -8.18 -5.45 -1.39
N ILE A 91 -6.92 -5.10 -1.65
CA ILE A 91 -6.26 -5.38 -2.95
C ILE A 91 -5.77 -6.82 -3.07
N PHE A 92 -5.62 -7.55 -1.95
CA PHE A 92 -5.02 -8.87 -1.95
C PHE A 92 -5.75 -9.91 -2.84
N PRO A 93 -7.09 -9.95 -2.91
CA PRO A 93 -7.80 -10.81 -3.86
C PRO A 93 -7.38 -10.58 -5.31
N GLY A 94 -7.03 -9.34 -5.70
CA GLY A 94 -6.51 -9.04 -7.04
C GLY A 94 -5.15 -9.70 -7.31
N ASN A 95 -4.23 -9.67 -6.34
CA ASN A 95 -2.94 -10.35 -6.45
C ASN A 95 -3.11 -11.88 -6.50
N ILE A 96 -4.07 -12.44 -5.76
CA ILE A 96 -4.42 -13.86 -5.82
C ILE A 96 -4.97 -14.20 -7.22
N ALA A 97 -5.90 -13.39 -7.73
CA ALA A 97 -6.46 -13.58 -9.07
C ALA A 97 -5.37 -13.52 -10.16
N GLN A 98 -4.40 -12.60 -10.05
CA GLN A 98 -3.25 -12.56 -10.95
C GLN A 98 -2.48 -13.89 -10.96
N ALA A 99 -2.22 -14.47 -9.78
CA ALA A 99 -1.49 -15.73 -9.64
C ALA A 99 -2.31 -16.92 -10.19
N VAL A 100 -3.59 -17.01 -9.86
CA VAL A 100 -4.50 -18.09 -10.30
C VAL A 100 -4.73 -18.07 -11.80
N HIS A 101 -4.83 -16.87 -12.40
CA HIS A 101 -5.08 -16.71 -13.83
C HIS A 101 -3.80 -16.51 -14.65
N HIS A 102 -2.63 -16.67 -14.04
CA HIS A 102 -1.32 -16.56 -14.70
C HIS A 102 -1.13 -15.27 -15.52
N LYS A 103 -1.63 -14.14 -15.02
CA LYS A 103 -1.60 -12.86 -15.73
C LYS A 103 -0.21 -12.21 -15.64
N ASP A 104 0.39 -11.93 -16.80
CA ASP A 104 1.66 -11.22 -16.92
C ASP A 104 1.48 -9.72 -16.71
N ALA A 105 2.29 -9.15 -15.82
CA ALA A 105 2.40 -7.70 -15.60
C ALA A 105 3.62 -7.39 -14.73
N PHE A 106 4.21 -6.20 -14.85
CA PHE A 106 5.34 -5.75 -14.03
C PHE A 106 6.54 -6.71 -14.02
N GLY A 107 6.78 -7.42 -15.13
CA GLY A 107 7.84 -8.43 -15.24
C GLY A 107 7.58 -9.72 -14.44
N LEU A 108 6.36 -9.93 -13.93
CA LEU A 108 5.90 -11.15 -13.26
C LEU A 108 5.42 -12.18 -14.28
N ASP A 109 6.37 -12.71 -15.04
CA ASP A 109 6.21 -13.66 -16.16
C ASP A 109 6.25 -15.15 -15.76
N SER A 110 6.28 -15.46 -14.46
CA SER A 110 6.34 -16.84 -13.97
C SER A 110 5.58 -17.01 -12.66
N ASP A 111 5.13 -18.24 -12.41
CA ASP A 111 4.35 -18.57 -11.20
C ASP A 111 5.14 -18.33 -9.93
N ALA A 112 6.45 -18.62 -9.94
CA ALA A 112 7.33 -18.36 -8.81
C ALA A 112 7.34 -16.86 -8.44
N LYS A 113 7.40 -15.97 -9.45
CA LYS A 113 7.35 -14.51 -9.23
C LYS A 113 5.98 -14.07 -8.70
N ARG A 114 4.88 -14.59 -9.25
CA ARG A 114 3.50 -14.27 -8.81
C ARG A 114 3.24 -14.75 -7.38
N ILE A 115 3.68 -15.95 -7.02
CA ILE A 115 3.58 -16.50 -5.66
C ILE A 115 4.46 -15.68 -4.69
N GLY A 116 5.67 -15.32 -5.10
CA GLY A 116 6.55 -14.45 -4.31
C GLY A 116 5.89 -13.12 -3.94
N ARG A 117 5.15 -12.51 -4.87
CA ARG A 117 4.37 -11.29 -4.62
C ARG A 117 3.33 -11.45 -3.50
N LEU A 118 2.71 -12.62 -3.37
CA LEU A 118 1.68 -12.87 -2.35
C LEU A 118 2.24 -12.73 -0.92
N PHE A 119 3.48 -13.16 -0.69
CA PHE A 119 4.16 -12.99 0.60
C PHE A 119 4.49 -11.53 0.92
N GLY A 120 4.61 -10.67 -0.09
CA GLY A 120 4.77 -9.23 0.09
C GLY A 120 3.56 -8.57 0.73
N GLN A 121 2.35 -9.10 0.54
CA GLN A 121 1.13 -8.50 1.06
C GLN A 121 1.04 -8.47 2.59
N PRO A 122 1.22 -9.58 3.33
CA PRO A 122 1.23 -9.53 4.79
C PRO A 122 2.37 -8.67 5.34
N LEU A 123 3.50 -8.58 4.64
CA LEU A 123 4.60 -7.69 5.01
C LEU A 123 4.21 -6.21 4.87
N LEU A 124 3.52 -5.81 3.79
CA LEU A 124 3.02 -4.44 3.61
C LEU A 124 1.99 -4.07 4.68
N ILE A 125 1.08 -5.00 5.03
CA ILE A 125 0.12 -4.82 6.12
C ILE A 125 0.85 -4.60 7.45
N ALA A 126 1.80 -5.47 7.78
CA ALA A 126 2.58 -5.35 9.01
C ALA A 126 3.40 -4.04 9.04
N TRP A 127 4.00 -3.64 7.91
CA TRP A 127 4.73 -2.39 7.77
C TRP A 127 3.83 -1.17 8.03
N ALA A 128 2.65 -1.14 7.42
CA ALA A 128 1.68 -0.06 7.64
C ALA A 128 1.34 0.10 9.13
N LEU A 129 1.02 -1.01 9.81
CA LEU A 129 0.65 -1.01 11.23
C LEU A 129 1.83 -0.61 12.13
N TRP A 130 3.01 -1.17 11.88
CA TRP A 130 4.20 -0.93 12.69
C TRP A 130 4.73 0.50 12.55
N SER A 131 4.88 0.99 11.31
CA SER A 131 5.48 2.30 11.02
C SER A 131 4.65 3.48 11.52
N THR A 132 3.34 3.27 11.67
CA THR A 132 2.40 4.27 12.17
C THR A 132 2.06 4.11 13.65
N ALA A 133 2.60 3.07 14.30
CA ALA A 133 2.23 2.66 15.65
C ALA A 133 0.70 2.48 15.83
N ALA A 134 0.03 1.94 14.80
CA ALA A 134 -1.43 1.81 14.73
C ALA A 134 -2.05 1.04 15.90
N LEU A 135 -1.32 0.04 16.42
CA LEU A 135 -1.79 -0.84 17.49
C LEU A 135 -1.36 -0.38 18.89
N VAL A 136 -0.56 0.69 19.00
CA VAL A 136 -0.13 1.21 20.30
C VAL A 136 -1.26 2.06 20.89
N ARG A 137 -1.90 1.58 21.96
CA ARG A 137 -2.85 2.37 22.74
C ARG A 137 -2.15 3.62 23.26
N ARG A 138 -2.61 4.79 22.84
CA ARG A 138 -2.26 6.05 23.51
C ARG A 138 -3.24 6.24 24.65
N THR A 139 -2.82 5.92 25.87
CA THR A 139 -3.49 6.44 27.07
C THR A 139 -3.38 7.96 27.05
N LYS A 140 -4.51 8.64 27.20
CA LYS A 140 -4.55 10.09 27.43
C LYS A 140 -4.06 10.38 28.84
#